data_AF-A0A2X2IX38-F1
#
_entry.id   AF-A0A2X2IX38-F1
#
_cell.length_a   1.000
_cell.length_b   1.000
_cell.length_c   1.000
_cell.angle_alpha   90.00
_cell.angle_beta   90.00
_cell.angle_gamma   90.00
#
_symmetry.space_group_name_H-M   'P 1'
#
loop_
_entity.id
_entity.type
_entity.pdbx_description
1 polymer ?
#
loop_
_entity_poly.entity_id
_entity_poly.type
_entity_poly.pdbx_seq_one_letter_code
_entity_poly.pdbx_strand_id
1 'polypeptide(L)'
;MNISKQIAFIGSLGVASLLMITGCTKQLHPTQKDFQQYHINSDMQADPAVVSIYEPFKHKMEAEMNRVIGHADKALTKEKTAETLMGNFFCEALLWMSEHNAHNPADLAFATKGGIRNDLKAGDITVGHILRLCPLRTH
;
A
#
# COMPACT_ATOMS: atom_id res chain seq x y z
N MET A 1 -76.47 -35.14 -22.57
CA MET A 1 -75.28 -35.45 -21.75
C MET A 1 -74.44 -34.18 -21.55
N ASN A 2 -74.65 -33.51 -20.40
CA ASN A 2 -73.78 -32.57 -19.66
C ASN A 2 -73.28 -31.26 -20.28
N ILE A 3 -74.18 -30.28 -20.41
CA ILE A 3 -73.86 -28.85 -20.60
C ILE A 3 -73.25 -28.21 -19.33
N SER A 4 -73.59 -28.70 -18.14
CA SER A 4 -73.03 -28.24 -16.86
C SER A 4 -71.52 -28.50 -16.70
N LYS A 5 -71.02 -29.60 -17.28
CA LYS A 5 -69.58 -29.94 -17.26
C LYS A 5 -68.75 -29.03 -18.17
N GLN A 6 -69.32 -28.56 -19.28
CA GLN A 6 -68.67 -27.62 -20.21
C GLN A 6 -68.44 -26.25 -19.55
N ILE A 7 -69.43 -25.73 -18.80
CA ILE A 7 -69.32 -24.43 -18.12
C ILE A 7 -68.28 -24.49 -16.98
N ALA A 8 -68.25 -25.59 -16.22
CA ALA A 8 -67.23 -25.81 -15.19
C ALA A 8 -65.81 -25.96 -15.78
N PHE A 9 -65.69 -26.58 -16.96
CA PHE A 9 -64.41 -26.75 -17.66
C PHE A 9 -63.87 -25.43 -18.22
N ILE A 10 -64.74 -24.59 -18.81
CA ILE A 10 -64.37 -23.26 -19.32
C ILE A 10 -64.00 -22.32 -18.16
N GLY A 11 -64.73 -22.38 -17.04
CA GLY A 11 -64.40 -21.62 -15.82
C GLY A 11 -63.04 -22.03 -15.22
N SER A 12 -62.75 -23.33 -15.15
CA SER A 12 -61.47 -23.85 -14.67
C SER A 12 -60.30 -23.47 -15.58
N LEU A 13 -60.51 -23.47 -16.91
CA LEU A 13 -59.50 -23.06 -17.88
C LEU A 13 -59.22 -21.55 -17.84
N GLY A 14 -60.24 -20.72 -17.59
CA GLY A 14 -60.09 -19.28 -17.38
C GLY A 14 -59.31 -18.94 -16.11
N VAL A 15 -59.57 -19.64 -15.00
CA VAL A 15 -58.85 -19.45 -13.73
C VAL A 15 -57.40 -19.94 -13.84
N ALA A 16 -57.14 -21.05 -14.54
CA ALA A 16 -55.79 -21.55 -14.80
C ALA A 16 -54.98 -20.58 -15.68
N SER A 17 -55.62 -19.96 -16.67
CA SER A 17 -54.98 -18.94 -17.53
C SER A 17 -54.60 -17.69 -16.75
N LEU A 18 -55.46 -17.24 -15.83
CA LEU A 18 -55.19 -16.06 -15.00
C LEU A 18 -54.04 -16.26 -13.99
N LEU A 19 -53.85 -17.49 -13.50
CA LEU A 19 -52.75 -17.87 -12.59
C LEU A 19 -51.37 -17.92 -13.27
N MET A 20 -51.30 -18.04 -14.59
CA MET A 20 -50.02 -18.10 -15.33
C MET A 20 -49.41 -16.72 -15.62
N ILE A 21 -50.19 -15.64 -15.54
CA ILE A 21 -49.75 -14.28 -15.93
C ILE A 21 -49.07 -13.55 -14.76
N THR A 22 -49.31 -13.97 -13.52
CA THR A 22 -48.73 -13.33 -12.32
C THR A 22 -47.33 -13.81 -11.96
N GLY A 23 -46.78 -14.81 -12.66
CA GLY A 23 -45.47 -15.40 -12.37
C GLY A 23 -44.24 -14.62 -12.89
N CYS A 24 -44.43 -13.58 -13.71
CA CYS A 24 -43.32 -12.89 -14.37
C CYS A 24 -42.75 -11.74 -13.52
N THR A 25 -42.07 -12.07 -12.42
CA THR A 25 -41.24 -11.13 -11.66
C THR A 25 -39.81 -11.16 -12.21
N LYS A 26 -39.27 -9.98 -12.58
CA LYS A 26 -37.86 -9.84 -12.98
C LYS A 26 -36.97 -10.17 -11.79
N GLN A 27 -36.30 -11.32 -11.84
CA GLN A 27 -35.24 -11.64 -10.89
C GLN A 27 -34.00 -10.82 -11.26
N LEU A 28 -33.68 -9.83 -10.44
CA LEU A 28 -32.42 -9.08 -10.54
C LEU A 28 -31.32 -9.96 -9.96
N HIS A 29 -30.61 -10.67 -10.83
CA HIS A 29 -29.38 -11.33 -10.43
C HIS A 29 -28.32 -10.25 -10.17
N PRO A 30 -27.63 -10.27 -9.02
CA PRO A 30 -26.49 -9.40 -8.82
C PRO A 30 -25.46 -9.73 -9.91
N THR A 31 -25.15 -8.75 -10.76
CA THR A 31 -24.07 -8.88 -11.74
C THR A 31 -22.79 -9.07 -10.94
N GLN A 32 -22.29 -10.30 -10.91
CA GLN A 32 -20.99 -10.58 -10.32
C GLN A 32 -19.97 -9.79 -11.16
N LYS A 33 -19.39 -8.74 -10.58
CA LYS A 33 -18.22 -8.10 -11.18
C LYS A 33 -17.13 -9.17 -11.19
N ASP A 34 -16.72 -9.56 -12.38
CA ASP A 34 -15.62 -10.47 -12.59
C ASP A 34 -14.36 -9.81 -12.02
N PHE A 35 -13.99 -10.18 -10.79
CA PHE A 35 -12.83 -9.64 -10.10
C PHE A 35 -11.61 -10.41 -10.59
N GLN A 36 -11.00 -9.91 -11.66
CA GLN A 36 -9.75 -10.43 -12.19
C GLN A 36 -8.61 -9.94 -11.29
N GLN A 37 -8.11 -10.82 -10.42
CA GLN A 37 -6.93 -10.55 -9.59
C GLN A 37 -5.68 -10.75 -10.45
N TYR A 38 -5.08 -9.64 -10.88
CA TYR A 38 -3.77 -9.67 -11.56
C TYR A 38 -2.69 -10.02 -10.54
N HIS A 39 -2.12 -11.22 -10.66
CA HIS A 39 -0.95 -11.62 -9.90
C HIS A 39 0.28 -10.96 -10.53
N ILE A 40 0.91 -10.02 -9.81
CA ILE A 40 2.20 -9.45 -10.21
C ILE A 40 3.29 -10.35 -9.61
N ASN A 41 3.94 -11.17 -10.45
CA ASN A 41 5.06 -12.03 -10.07
C ASN A 41 6.31 -11.72 -10.93
N SER A 42 7.45 -12.23 -10.47
CA SER A 42 8.76 -12.04 -11.12
C SER A 42 8.86 -12.69 -12.51
N ASP A 43 7.95 -13.60 -12.84
CA ASP A 43 7.89 -14.30 -14.13
C ASP A 43 7.26 -13.45 -15.24
N MET A 44 6.60 -12.33 -14.88
CA MET A 44 6.06 -11.38 -15.84
C MET A 44 7.18 -10.50 -16.39
N GLN A 45 7.37 -10.56 -17.70
CA GLN A 45 8.33 -9.69 -18.37
C GLN A 45 7.82 -8.25 -18.36
N ALA A 46 8.62 -7.34 -17.83
CA ALA A 46 8.33 -5.91 -17.88
C ALA A 46 8.25 -5.43 -19.33
N ASP A 47 7.27 -4.59 -19.64
CA ASP A 47 7.12 -3.99 -20.96
C ASP A 47 8.35 -3.11 -21.28
N PRO A 48 9.16 -3.44 -22.30
CA PRO A 48 10.35 -2.67 -22.65
C PRO A 48 10.06 -1.19 -22.93
N ALA A 49 8.88 -0.86 -23.46
CA ALA A 49 8.49 0.52 -23.71
C ALA A 49 8.34 1.28 -22.39
N VAL A 50 7.69 0.67 -21.40
CA VAL A 50 7.53 1.25 -20.05
C VAL A 50 8.88 1.34 -19.33
N VAL A 51 9.73 0.31 -19.44
CA VAL A 51 11.09 0.33 -18.89
C VAL A 51 11.88 1.51 -19.43
N SER A 52 11.87 1.71 -20.75
CA SER A 52 12.62 2.79 -21.39
C SER A 52 12.22 4.20 -20.91
N ILE A 53 10.96 4.37 -20.50
CA ILE A 53 10.44 5.64 -19.98
C ILE A 53 11.03 5.95 -18.61
N TYR A 54 11.08 4.98 -17.68
CA TYR A 54 11.52 5.23 -16.31
C TYR A 54 13.02 4.98 -16.06
N GLU A 55 13.71 4.22 -16.91
CA GLU A 55 15.14 3.89 -16.75
C GLU A 55 16.07 5.11 -16.54
N PRO A 56 15.95 6.23 -17.29
CA PRO A 56 16.83 7.40 -17.04
C PRO A 56 16.57 8.04 -15.67
N PHE A 57 15.34 7.98 -15.16
CA PHE A 57 15.01 8.48 -13.81
C PHE A 57 15.55 7.54 -12.74
N LYS A 58 15.44 6.23 -12.97
CA LYS A 58 16.00 5.20 -12.11
C LYS A 58 17.52 5.36 -11.98
N HIS A 59 18.24 5.56 -13.08
CA HIS A 59 19.69 5.77 -13.03
C HIS A 59 20.10 7.00 -12.20
N LYS A 60 19.41 8.14 -12.39
CA LYS A 60 19.67 9.35 -11.58
C LYS A 60 19.38 9.10 -10.10
N MET A 61 18.29 8.40 -9.79
CA MET A 61 17.91 8.06 -8.43
C MET A 61 18.94 7.11 -7.78
N GLU A 62 19.35 6.06 -8.49
CA GLU A 62 20.35 5.10 -8.00
C GLU A 62 21.70 5.76 -7.75
N ALA A 63 22.13 6.70 -8.59
CA ALA A 63 23.35 7.46 -8.39
C ALA A 63 23.31 8.25 -7.06
N GLU A 64 22.22 8.98 -6.80
CA GLU A 64 22.07 9.72 -5.55
C GLU A 64 21.93 8.79 -4.34
N MET A 65 21.18 7.69 -4.47
CA MET A 65 20.96 6.73 -3.38
C MET A 65 22.23 5.99 -2.98
N ASN A 66 23.13 5.72 -3.93
CA ASN A 66 24.40 5.01 -3.68
C ASN A 66 25.55 5.95 -3.30
N ARG A 67 25.33 7.27 -3.28
CA ARG A 67 26.36 8.21 -2.83
C ARG A 67 26.69 7.97 -1.36
N VAL A 68 27.96 7.67 -1.09
CA VAL A 68 28.48 7.52 0.27
C VAL A 68 28.58 8.90 0.92
N ILE A 69 28.02 9.03 2.13
CA ILE A 69 27.99 10.27 2.92
C ILE A 69 28.83 10.16 4.20
N GLY A 70 29.24 8.95 4.57
CA GLY A 70 30.04 8.71 5.77
C GLY A 70 30.35 7.25 5.98
N HIS A 71 31.02 6.94 7.08
CA HIS A 71 31.40 5.59 7.47
C HIS A 71 31.01 5.36 8.93
N ALA A 72 30.48 4.17 9.24
CA ALA A 72 30.13 3.76 10.60
C ALA A 72 31.02 2.60 11.05
N ASP A 73 31.89 2.83 12.03
CA ASP A 73 32.77 1.79 12.58
C ASP A 73 32.00 0.64 13.25
N LYS A 74 30.81 0.96 13.78
CA LYS A 74 29.93 0.02 14.48
C LYS A 74 28.53 0.05 13.87
N ALA A 75 27.85 -1.08 13.93
CA ALA A 75 26.44 -1.14 13.56
C ALA A 75 25.61 -0.38 14.60
N LEU A 76 24.76 0.53 14.13
CA LEU A 76 23.75 1.19 14.95
C LEU A 76 22.48 0.35 14.87
N THR A 77 22.14 -0.30 15.97
CA THR A 77 20.98 -1.20 16.08
C THR A 77 19.87 -0.57 16.90
N LYS A 78 18.63 -0.84 16.52
CA LYS A 78 17.43 -0.54 17.29
C LYS A 78 17.13 -1.70 18.23
N GLU A 79 17.92 -1.80 19.29
CA GLU A 79 17.66 -2.77 20.35
C GLU A 79 16.37 -2.44 21.11
N LYS A 80 15.81 -3.45 21.80
CA LYS A 80 14.57 -3.29 22.57
C LYS A 80 14.77 -2.51 23.87
N THR A 81 16.02 -2.26 24.27
CA THR A 81 16.42 -1.51 25.46
C THR A 81 15.90 -0.08 25.47
N ALA A 82 15.83 0.55 26.66
CA ALA A 82 15.33 1.91 26.79
C ALA A 82 16.16 2.92 25.97
N GLU A 83 17.49 2.77 26.02
CA GLU A 83 18.45 3.56 25.26
C GLU A 83 19.11 2.70 24.18
N THR A 84 19.35 3.28 23.00
CA THR A 84 19.99 2.60 21.87
C THR A 84 20.99 3.55 21.22
N LEU A 85 22.11 3.02 20.72
CA LEU A 85 23.11 3.82 20.00
C LEU A 85 22.48 4.54 18.80
N MET A 86 21.54 3.88 18.13
CA MET A 86 20.78 4.45 17.03
C MET A 86 19.93 5.66 17.46
N GLY A 87 19.22 5.52 18.59
CA GLY A 87 18.40 6.60 19.15
C GLY A 87 19.23 7.81 19.54
N ASN A 88 20.41 7.58 20.15
CA ASN A 88 21.32 8.65 20.53
C ASN A 88 21.86 9.39 19.30
N PHE A 89 22.39 8.66 18.32
CA PHE A 89 22.85 9.24 17.05
C PHE A 89 21.74 10.04 16.36
N PHE A 90 20.51 9.53 16.35
CA PHE A 90 19.40 10.22 15.72
C PHE A 90 19.01 11.51 16.45
N CYS A 91 18.99 11.49 17.78
CA CYS A 91 18.74 12.71 18.58
C CYS A 91 19.86 13.74 18.43
N GLU A 92 21.13 13.31 18.41
CA GLU A 92 22.27 14.21 18.15
C GLU A 92 22.17 14.83 16.75
N ALA A 93 21.79 14.05 15.73
CA ALA A 93 21.57 14.56 14.38
C ALA A 93 20.42 15.60 14.35
N LEU A 94 19.35 15.41 15.13
CA LEU A 94 18.27 16.38 15.25
C LEU A 94 18.73 17.69 15.91
N LEU A 95 19.53 17.62 16.98
CA LEU A 95 20.11 18.78 17.63
C LEU A 95 21.04 19.53 16.67
N TRP A 96 21.94 18.81 16.00
CA TRP A 96 22.84 19.39 15.01
C TRP A 96 22.07 20.10 13.88
N MET A 97 21.01 19.47 13.37
CA MET A 97 20.14 20.08 12.37
C MET A 97 19.44 21.34 12.90
N SER A 98 18.99 21.33 14.16
CA SER A 98 18.36 22.48 14.80
C SER A 98 19.32 23.64 14.95
N GLU A 99 20.57 23.39 15.33
CA GLU A 99 21.61 24.43 15.47
C GLU A 99 21.93 25.10 14.12
N HIS A 100 21.94 24.34 13.04
CA HIS A 100 22.38 24.83 11.73
C HIS A 100 21.25 25.36 10.83
N ASN A 101 20.00 24.94 11.07
CA ASN A 101 18.89 25.22 10.16
C ASN A 101 17.66 25.84 10.83
N ALA A 102 17.55 25.80 12.17
CA ALA A 102 16.41 26.42 12.85
C ALA A 102 16.74 27.88 13.23
N HIS A 103 15.72 28.74 13.18
CA HIS A 103 15.86 30.12 13.66
C HIS A 103 16.04 30.19 15.18
N ASN A 104 15.54 29.19 15.90
CA ASN A 104 15.75 29.02 17.33
C ASN A 104 16.26 27.60 17.58
N PRO A 105 17.52 27.42 18.00
CA PRO A 105 18.08 26.10 18.24
C PRO A 105 17.40 25.43 19.44
N ALA A 106 17.17 24.13 19.34
CA ALA A 106 16.61 23.32 20.41
C ALA A 106 17.72 22.84 21.34
N ASP A 107 17.49 22.91 22.65
CA ASP A 107 18.41 22.38 23.67
C ASP A 107 18.24 20.88 23.91
N LEU A 108 17.13 20.30 23.42
CA LEU A 108 16.72 18.93 23.71
C LEU A 108 15.98 18.31 22.53
N ALA A 109 16.34 17.07 22.19
CA ALA A 109 15.69 16.30 21.15
C ALA A 109 15.20 14.95 21.70
N PHE A 110 13.99 14.56 21.30
CA PHE A 110 13.42 13.27 21.60
C PHE A 110 12.94 12.60 20.32
N ALA A 111 13.26 11.32 20.18
CA ALA A 111 12.81 10.51 19.07
C ALA A 111 12.10 9.26 19.58
N THR A 112 10.98 8.92 18.95
CA THR A 112 10.27 7.67 19.24
C THR A 112 10.90 6.52 18.46
N LYS A 113 10.91 5.32 19.06
CA LYS A 113 11.36 4.09 18.38
C LYS A 113 10.59 3.78 17.09
N GLY A 114 9.34 4.26 16.99
CA GLY A 114 8.50 4.12 15.81
C GLY A 114 8.95 5.01 14.63
N GLY A 115 9.62 6.13 14.91
CA GLY A 115 10.19 7.00 13.87
C GLY A 115 11.40 6.39 13.17
N ILE A 116 12.16 5.55 13.87
CA ILE A 116 13.37 4.86 13.36
C ILE A 116 12.96 3.51 12.76
N ARG A 117 12.96 3.44 11.43
CA ARG A 117 12.39 2.31 10.68
C ARG A 117 13.38 1.19 10.39
N ASN A 118 14.68 1.46 10.41
CA ASN A 118 15.70 0.47 10.09
C ASN A 118 16.99 0.65 10.89
N ASP A 119 17.76 -0.42 11.01
CA ASP A 119 19.11 -0.40 11.57
C ASP A 119 20.14 0.06 10.53
N LEU A 120 21.28 0.55 11.00
CA LEU A 120 22.40 0.95 10.15
C LEU A 120 23.56 0.00 10.38
N LYS A 121 23.99 -0.70 9.33
CA LYS A 121 25.13 -1.62 9.40
C LYS A 121 26.44 -0.84 9.50
N ALA A 122 27.45 -1.49 10.06
CA ALA A 122 28.82 -0.98 9.98
C ALA A 122 29.31 -0.93 8.52
N GLY A 123 30.20 0.01 8.22
CA GLY A 123 30.72 0.25 6.89
C GLY A 123 30.22 1.56 6.28
N ASP A 124 30.22 1.63 4.95
CA ASP A 124 29.88 2.84 4.21
C ASP A 124 28.38 3.15 4.28
N ILE A 125 28.09 4.37 4.70
CA ILE A 125 26.74 4.90 4.84
C ILE A 125 26.39 5.69 3.60
N THR A 126 25.31 5.30 2.92
CA THR A 126 24.83 5.97 1.72
C THR A 126 23.58 6.79 2.01
N VAL A 127 23.22 7.71 1.11
CA VAL A 127 21.95 8.45 1.19
C VAL A 127 20.75 7.49 1.28
N GLY A 128 20.80 6.38 0.53
CA GLY A 128 19.77 5.34 0.56
C GLY A 128 19.64 4.67 1.94
N HIS A 129 20.73 4.52 2.70
CA HIS A 129 20.67 4.02 4.07
C HIS A 129 19.90 4.96 4.99
N ILE A 130 20.15 6.27 4.92
CA ILE A 130 19.45 7.27 5.74
C ILE A 130 17.97 7.38 5.37
N LEU A 131 17.64 7.36 4.07
CA LEU A 131 16.24 7.38 3.62
C LEU A 131 15.45 6.15 4.06
N ARG A 132 16.10 4.99 4.16
CA ARG A 132 15.47 3.78 4.72
C ARG A 132 15.26 3.87 6.23
N LEU A 133 16.14 4.61 6.93
CA LEU A 133 16.11 4.76 8.37
C LEU A 133 14.99 5.72 8.82
N CYS A 134 14.85 6.85 8.16
CA CYS A 134 13.74 7.79 8.36
C CYS A 134 13.07 8.10 7.00
N PRO A 135 12.09 7.28 6.57
CA PRO A 135 11.47 7.41 5.26
C PRO A 135 10.47 8.56 5.15
N LEU A 136 10.11 9.19 6.27
CA LEU A 136 9.17 10.31 6.30
C LEU A 136 9.97 11.61 6.20
N ARG A 137 10.05 12.17 4.99
CA ARG A 137 10.28 13.61 4.84
C ARG A 137 8.97 14.31 5.20
N THR A 138 8.88 14.87 6.40
CA THR A 138 7.91 15.95 6.64
C THR A 138 8.41 17.17 5.89
N HIS A 139 7.73 17.51 4.80
CA HIS A 139 7.86 18.79 4.12
C HIS A 139 7.44 19.95 5.02
#